data_AF-A0A4P8PUM3-F1
#
_entry.id   AF-A0A4P8PUM3-F1
#
_cell.length_a   1.000
_cell.length_b   1.000
_cell.length_c   1.000
_cell.angle_alpha   90.00
_cell.angle_beta   90.00
_cell.angle_gamma   90.00
#
_symmetry.space_group_name_H-M   'P 1'
#
loop_
_entity.id
_entity.type
_entity.pdbx_description
1 polymer ?
#
loop_
_entity_poly.entity_id
_entity_poly.type
_entity_poly.pdbx_seq_one_letter_code
_entity_poly.pdbx_strand_id
1 'polypeptide(L)'
;MSRRNGRSERPQRGKPMHRDAPARRGTSFRCLGCGLDVSMRAPGTAHRNHCPTCLCSRHVDRDVPGDRAAGCGGRMDPISISVRGGGEWVIIHRCSACGAVGANRVAGDDNPLSLVRLAVRPLSHLDRVR
;
A
#
# COMPACT_ATOMS: atom_id res chain seq x y z
N MET A 1 22.91 -9.07 35.32
CA MET A 1 22.39 -7.69 35.07
C MET A 1 21.67 -7.68 33.72
N SER A 2 20.35 -7.95 33.71
CA SER A 2 19.55 -8.00 32.48
C SER A 2 19.06 -6.62 32.08
N ARG A 3 19.55 -6.10 30.96
CA ARG A 3 19.06 -4.84 30.36
C ARG A 3 17.71 -5.10 29.70
N ARG A 4 16.62 -4.68 30.35
CA ARG A 4 15.27 -4.65 29.76
C ARG A 4 15.26 -3.64 28.60
N ASN A 5 15.07 -4.12 27.38
CA ASN A 5 14.92 -3.28 26.20
C ASN A 5 13.46 -2.85 26.07
N GLY A 6 13.10 -1.72 26.69
CA GLY A 6 11.80 -1.08 26.55
C GLY A 6 11.65 -0.47 25.15
N ARG A 7 11.32 -1.30 24.16
CA ARG A 7 10.87 -0.81 22.85
C ARG A 7 9.42 -0.36 22.98
N SER A 8 9.23 0.93 23.21
CA SER A 8 7.94 1.59 23.07
C SER A 8 7.47 1.41 21.62
N GLU A 9 6.44 0.59 21.42
CA GLU A 9 5.64 0.61 20.20
C GLU A 9 5.13 2.04 20.03
N ARG A 10 5.69 2.77 19.06
CA ARG A 10 5.23 4.13 18.76
C ARG A 10 3.78 4.03 18.30
N PRO A 11 2.79 4.54 19.06
CA PRO A 11 1.41 4.57 18.61
C PRO A 11 1.35 5.39 17.33
N GLN A 12 0.49 5.01 16.39
CA GLN A 12 0.22 5.85 15.23
C GLN A 12 -0.22 7.22 15.74
N ARG A 13 0.61 8.25 15.49
CA ARG A 13 0.24 9.63 15.78
C ARG A 13 -0.98 9.95 14.94
N GLY A 14 -2.14 10.03 15.57
CA GLY A 14 -3.37 10.45 14.93
C GLY A 14 -3.12 11.80 14.28
N LYS A 15 -3.18 11.85 12.95
CA LYS A 15 -3.13 13.12 12.22
C LYS A 15 -4.41 13.89 12.54
N PRO A 16 -4.35 15.20 12.79
CA PRO A 16 -5.55 16.01 12.92
C PRO A 16 -6.35 15.90 11.62
N MET A 17 -7.59 15.42 11.73
CA MET A 17 -8.52 15.38 10.60
C MET A 17 -8.81 16.82 10.18
N HIS A 18 -8.16 17.30 9.12
CA HIS A 18 -8.68 18.45 8.40
C HIS A 18 -10.07 18.06 7.88
N ARG A 19 -11.08 18.73 8.44
CA ARG A 19 -12.49 18.60 8.09
C ARG A 19 -12.70 19.22 6.72
N ASP A 20 -12.37 18.47 5.68
CA ASP A 20 -12.92 18.71 4.36
C ASP A 20 -14.15 17.81 4.16
N ALA A 21 -15.21 18.47 3.72
CA ALA A 21 -16.60 18.03 3.54
C ALA A 21 -16.76 16.60 2.96
N PRO A 22 -17.91 15.93 3.20
CA PRO A 22 -18.11 14.53 2.83
C PRO A 22 -18.32 14.40 1.32
N ALA A 23 -17.23 14.47 0.56
CA ALA A 23 -17.19 13.96 -0.80
C ALA A 23 -17.46 12.46 -0.70
N ARG A 24 -18.69 12.05 -1.06
CA ARG A 24 -19.22 10.69 -1.20
C ARG A 24 -18.10 9.63 -1.24
N ARG A 25 -17.67 9.16 -0.06
CA ARG A 25 -16.64 8.12 0.02
C ARG A 25 -17.32 6.82 -0.41
N GLY A 26 -17.15 6.45 -1.67
CA GLY A 26 -17.54 5.13 -2.15
C GLY A 26 -17.03 4.07 -1.18
N THR A 27 -17.88 3.10 -0.82
CA THR A 27 -17.50 1.97 0.03
C THR A 27 -16.54 1.03 -0.71
N SER A 28 -16.41 1.19 -2.02
CA SER A 28 -15.54 0.42 -2.90
C SER A 28 -14.90 1.30 -3.98
N PHE A 29 -13.90 0.74 -4.67
CA PHE A 29 -13.32 1.28 -5.89
C PHE A 29 -13.11 0.18 -6.93
N ARG A 30 -13.22 0.52 -8.21
CA ARG A 30 -12.88 -0.38 -9.33
C ARG A 30 -11.36 -0.39 -9.51
N CYS A 31 -10.74 -1.57 -9.46
CA CYS A 31 -9.30 -1.72 -9.61
C CYS A 31 -8.86 -1.48 -11.07
N LEU A 32 -7.87 -0.60 -11.28
CA LEU A 32 -7.29 -0.34 -12.61
C LEU A 32 -6.37 -1.46 -13.13
N GLY A 33 -6.00 -2.42 -12.28
CA GLY A 33 -5.16 -3.56 -12.65
C GLY A 33 -5.97 -4.76 -13.15
N CYS A 34 -6.88 -5.26 -12.33
CA CYS A 34 -7.66 -6.47 -12.63
C CYS A 34 -9.16 -6.22 -12.86
N GLY A 35 -9.66 -4.99 -12.69
CA GLY A 35 -11.07 -4.67 -12.87
C GLY A 35 -12.00 -5.13 -11.74
N LEU A 36 -11.52 -5.72 -10.65
CA LEU A 36 -12.40 -6.09 -9.52
C LEU A 36 -12.91 -4.84 -8.79
N ASP A 37 -14.13 -4.92 -8.25
CA ASP A 37 -14.64 -3.95 -7.28
C ASP A 37 -14.12 -4.31 -5.89
N VAL A 38 -13.34 -3.40 -5.30
CA VAL A 38 -12.59 -3.62 -4.08
C VAL A 38 -13.16 -2.78 -2.96
N SER A 39 -13.47 -3.40 -1.82
CA SER A 39 -13.87 -2.69 -0.60
C SER A 39 -12.76 -1.76 -0.11
N MET A 40 -13.11 -0.52 0.22
CA MET A 40 -12.23 0.43 0.90
C MET A 40 -12.01 0.08 2.38
N ARG A 41 -12.88 -0.78 2.97
CA ARG A 41 -12.70 -1.33 4.31
C ARG A 41 -11.82 -2.57 4.25
N ALA A 42 -10.79 -2.60 5.09
CA ALA A 42 -9.88 -3.73 5.21
C ALA A 42 -9.35 -3.85 6.65
N PRO A 43 -9.12 -5.06 7.18
CA PRO A 43 -8.48 -5.22 8.49
C PRO A 43 -7.05 -4.65 8.50
N GLY A 44 -6.64 -4.03 9.60
CA GLY A 44 -5.26 -3.55 9.79
C GLY A 44 -4.90 -2.24 9.06
N THR A 45 -5.83 -1.62 8.31
CA THR A 45 -5.62 -0.30 7.69
C THR A 45 -6.91 0.51 7.61
N ALA A 46 -6.83 1.80 7.94
CA ALA A 46 -7.95 2.75 7.80
C ALA A 46 -8.09 3.30 6.37
N HIS A 47 -7.06 3.10 5.52
CA HIS A 47 -6.92 3.75 4.22
C HIS A 47 -6.40 2.74 3.19
N ARG A 48 -7.18 1.69 2.89
CA ARG A 48 -6.86 0.83 1.75
C ARG A 48 -6.80 1.68 0.48
N ASN A 49 -5.73 1.51 -0.28
CA ASN A 49 -5.52 2.16 -1.57
C ASN A 49 -5.05 1.15 -2.66
N HIS A 50 -5.09 -0.15 -2.38
CA HIS A 50 -4.71 -1.19 -3.34
C HIS A 50 -5.68 -2.36 -3.33
N CYS A 51 -5.71 -3.10 -4.44
CA CYS A 51 -6.51 -4.31 -4.58
C CYS A 51 -5.90 -5.48 -3.79
N PRO A 52 -6.67 -6.24 -2.99
CA PRO A 52 -6.15 -7.43 -2.28
C PRO A 52 -5.64 -8.51 -3.23
N THR A 53 -6.23 -8.61 -4.43
CA THR A 53 -5.95 -9.70 -5.36
C THR A 53 -4.72 -9.43 -6.21
N CYS A 54 -4.65 -8.26 -6.86
CA CYS A 54 -3.55 -7.92 -7.79
C CYS A 54 -2.56 -6.90 -7.22
N LEU A 55 -2.80 -6.39 -6.02
CA LEU A 55 -1.96 -5.40 -5.32
C LEU A 55 -1.80 -4.06 -6.05
N CYS A 56 -2.45 -3.83 -7.19
CA CYS A 56 -2.42 -2.54 -7.87
C CYS A 56 -3.16 -1.47 -7.08
N SER A 57 -2.59 -0.26 -7.07
CA SER A 57 -3.11 0.94 -6.42
C SER A 57 -3.54 1.99 -7.46
N ARG A 58 -4.17 3.08 -7.01
CA ARG A 58 -4.44 4.27 -7.82
C ARG A 58 -3.67 5.46 -7.27
N HIS A 59 -3.00 6.19 -8.15
CA HIS A 59 -2.25 7.38 -7.76
C HIS A 59 -3.22 8.53 -7.49
N VAL A 60 -3.62 8.66 -6.23
CA VAL A 60 -4.50 9.73 -5.76
C VAL A 60 -3.76 10.70 -4.84
N ASP A 61 -2.75 10.25 -4.09
CA ASP A 61 -2.01 11.09 -3.16
C ASP A 61 -0.76 11.69 -3.79
N ARG A 62 -0.47 12.98 -3.58
CA ARG A 62 0.71 13.65 -4.14
C ARG A 62 1.92 13.55 -3.22
N ASP A 63 1.84 14.16 -2.05
CA ASP A 63 2.97 14.32 -1.13
C ASP A 63 2.70 13.65 0.22
N VAL A 64 1.43 13.63 0.65
CA VAL A 64 1.00 13.10 1.94
C VAL A 64 -0.06 12.02 1.73
N PRO A 65 0.08 10.84 2.36
CA PRO A 65 -0.96 9.81 2.32
C PRO A 65 -2.32 10.37 2.77
N GLY A 66 -3.32 10.23 1.91
CA GLY A 66 -4.67 10.75 2.09
C GLY A 66 -4.94 12.19 1.61
N ASP A 67 -3.94 12.91 1.08
CA ASP A 67 -4.14 14.29 0.57
C ASP A 67 -4.99 14.35 -0.70
N ARG A 68 -5.08 13.23 -1.43
CA ARG A 68 -5.80 13.13 -2.71
C ARG A 68 -5.46 14.22 -3.74
N ALA A 69 -4.24 14.75 -3.70
CA ALA A 69 -3.81 15.89 -4.52
C ALA A 69 -3.12 15.48 -5.84
N ALA A 70 -2.98 14.19 -6.14
CA ALA A 70 -2.36 13.74 -7.38
C ALA A 70 -3.31 13.93 -8.58
N GLY A 71 -2.85 14.68 -9.58
CA GLY A 71 -3.64 14.96 -10.79
C GLY A 71 -3.68 13.83 -11.82
N CYS A 72 -2.74 12.87 -11.78
CA CYS A 72 -2.65 11.86 -12.84
C CYS A 72 -3.69 10.74 -12.72
N GLY A 73 -4.11 10.39 -11.49
CA GLY A 73 -5.08 9.31 -11.26
C GLY A 73 -4.66 7.92 -11.75
N GLY A 74 -3.39 7.75 -12.16
CA GLY A 74 -2.91 6.60 -12.92
C GLY A 74 -2.77 5.33 -12.09
N ARG A 75 -2.69 4.18 -12.78
CA ARG A 75 -2.45 2.87 -12.14
C ARG A 75 -1.06 2.86 -11.50
N MET A 76 -1.02 2.45 -10.25
CA MET A 76 0.21 2.23 -9.51
C MET A 76 0.50 0.74 -9.42
N ASP A 77 1.53 0.30 -10.15
CA ASP A 77 1.93 -1.10 -10.24
C ASP A 77 2.75 -1.49 -9.00
N PRO A 78 2.48 -2.66 -8.38
CA PRO A 78 3.28 -3.16 -7.27
C PRO A 78 4.63 -3.65 -7.83
N ILE A 79 5.72 -3.03 -7.37
CA ILE A 79 7.07 -3.31 -7.89
C ILE A 79 7.95 -4.04 -6.88
N SER A 80 7.68 -3.93 -5.58
CA SER A 80 8.46 -4.60 -4.54
C SER A 80 7.70 -4.69 -3.21
N ILE A 81 8.28 -5.45 -2.27
CA ILE A 81 7.90 -5.48 -0.86
C ILE A 81 9.06 -4.90 -0.04
N SER A 82 8.74 -4.13 1.00
CA SER A 82 9.70 -3.72 2.03
C SER A 82 9.16 -4.07 3.41
N VAL A 83 10.04 -4.29 4.37
CA VAL A 83 9.69 -4.60 5.76
C VAL A 83 10.16 -3.45 6.64
N ARG A 84 9.23 -2.80 7.34
CA ARG A 84 9.51 -1.74 8.31
C ARG A 84 9.82 -2.31 9.69
N GLY A 85 10.20 -1.44 10.63
CA GLY A 85 10.40 -1.83 12.03
C GLY A 85 9.16 -2.55 12.59
N GLY A 86 9.38 -3.60 13.39
CA GLY A 86 8.31 -4.44 13.93
C GLY A 86 7.81 -5.53 12.97
N GLY A 87 8.44 -5.72 11.81
CA GLY A 87 8.08 -6.77 10.86
C GLY A 87 6.89 -6.41 9.98
N GLU A 88 6.51 -5.14 9.91
CA GLU A 88 5.41 -4.66 9.09
C GLU A 88 5.75 -4.67 7.60
N TRP A 89 4.96 -5.38 6.81
CA TRP A 89 5.10 -5.43 5.37
C TRP A 89 4.44 -4.21 4.71
N VAL A 90 5.15 -3.59 3.78
CA VAL A 90 4.63 -2.54 2.92
C VAL A 90 4.89 -2.89 1.46
N ILE A 91 3.91 -2.59 0.61
CA ILE A 91 3.98 -2.73 -0.84
C ILE A 91 4.55 -1.44 -1.40
N ILE A 92 5.59 -1.55 -2.21
CA ILE A 92 6.16 -0.43 -2.95
C ILE A 92 5.52 -0.39 -4.32
N HIS A 93 5.00 0.76 -4.69
CA HIS A 93 4.27 0.99 -5.92
C HIS A 93 4.94 2.04 -6.79
N ARG A 94 4.85 1.89 -8.11
CA ARG A 94 5.25 2.91 -9.10
C ARG A 94 4.07 3.29 -9.99
N CYS A 95 3.81 4.58 -10.12
CA CYS A 95 2.80 5.08 -11.04
C CYS A 95 3.25 4.89 -12.48
N SER A 96 2.41 4.23 -13.28
CA SER A 96 2.64 4.03 -14.72
C SER A 96 2.51 5.32 -15.54
N ALA A 97 1.77 6.32 -15.04
CA ALA A 97 1.53 7.58 -15.75
C ALA A 97 2.61 8.64 -15.50
N CYS A 98 3.06 8.82 -14.25
CA CYS A 98 4.00 9.88 -13.89
C CYS A 98 5.28 9.39 -13.21
N GLY A 99 5.45 8.08 -13.03
CA GLY A 99 6.66 7.48 -12.45
C GLY A 99 6.82 7.61 -10.94
N ALA A 100 5.94 8.34 -10.25
CA ALA A 100 6.01 8.53 -8.79
C ALA A 100 6.00 7.20 -8.04
N VAL A 101 6.78 7.12 -6.96
CA VAL A 101 6.93 5.92 -6.13
C VAL A 101 6.30 6.16 -4.76
N GLY A 102 5.45 5.24 -4.32
CA GLY A 102 4.75 5.31 -3.04
C GLY A 102 4.82 3.98 -2.29
N ALA A 103 4.52 4.01 -0.99
CA ALA A 103 4.48 2.82 -0.15
C ALA A 103 3.15 2.71 0.59
N ASN A 104 2.49 1.57 0.44
CA ASN A 104 1.22 1.27 1.08
C ASN A 104 1.38 0.10 2.06
N ARG A 105 0.77 0.19 3.24
CA ARG A 105 0.77 -0.90 4.22
C ARG A 105 -0.05 -2.09 3.68
N VAL A 106 0.45 -3.31 3.89
CA VAL A 106 -0.32 -4.54 3.64
C VAL A 106 -1.55 -4.59 4.56
N ALA A 107 -2.70 -4.92 3.99
CA ALA A 107 -3.95 -5.11 4.73
C ALA A 107 -4.12 -6.59 5.12
N GLY A 108 -4.92 -6.86 6.15
CA GLY A 108 -5.10 -8.22 6.69
C GLY A 108 -5.85 -9.18 5.76
N ASP A 109 -6.52 -8.67 4.73
CA ASP A 109 -7.22 -9.45 3.69
C ASP A 109 -6.48 -9.45 2.34
N ASP A 110 -5.24 -8.97 2.28
CA ASP A 110 -4.44 -9.06 1.06
C ASP A 110 -4.09 -10.52 0.75
N ASN A 111 -4.11 -10.88 -0.54
CA ASN A 111 -3.85 -12.25 -0.96
C ASN A 111 -2.39 -12.65 -0.63
N PRO A 112 -2.16 -13.64 0.26
CA PRO A 112 -0.81 -14.03 0.67
C PRO A 112 0.05 -14.51 -0.49
N LEU A 113 -0.54 -15.21 -1.47
CA LEU A 113 0.18 -15.71 -2.64
C LEU A 113 0.67 -14.55 -3.52
N SER A 114 -0.15 -13.50 -3.70
CA SER A 114 0.24 -12.31 -4.45
C SER A 114 1.39 -11.56 -3.76
N LEU A 115 1.35 -11.45 -2.43
CA LEU A 115 2.42 -10.83 -1.64
C LEU A 115 3.74 -11.60 -1.74
N VAL A 116 3.70 -12.91 -1.54
CA VAL A 116 4.89 -13.78 -1.62
C VAL A 116 5.47 -13.77 -3.03
N ARG A 117 4.63 -13.90 -4.07
CA ARG A 117 5.08 -13.81 -5.48
C ARG A 117 5.80 -12.51 -5.77
N LEU A 118 5.30 -11.39 -5.24
CA LEU A 118 5.97 -10.09 -5.39
C LEU A 118 7.32 -10.07 -4.65
N ALA A 119 7.37 -10.55 -3.42
CA ALA A 119 8.57 -10.57 -2.59
C ALA A 119 9.70 -11.43 -3.18
N VAL A 120 9.36 -12.58 -3.78
CA VAL A 120 10.34 -13.52 -4.34
C VAL A 120 10.60 -13.32 -5.83
N ARG A 121 9.98 -12.32 -6.46
CA ARG A 121 10.12 -12.06 -7.90
C ARG A 121 11.57 -11.97 -8.40
N PRO A 122 12.54 -11.39 -7.66
CA PRO A 122 13.94 -11.41 -8.09
C PRO A 122 14.51 -12.83 -8.23
N LEU A 123 14.06 -13.78 -7.39
CA LEU A 123 14.55 -15.15 -7.40
C LEU A 123 14.15 -15.91 -8.66
N SER A 124 12.99 -15.61 -9.26
CA SER A 124 12.56 -16.23 -10.51
C SER A 124 13.32 -15.73 -11.75
N HIS A 125 14.22 -14.75 -11.59
CA HIS A 125 15.02 -14.19 -12.67
C HIS A 125 16.52 -14.45 -12.48
N LEU A 126 16.94 -15.21 -11.46
CA LEU A 126 18.35 -15.51 -11.21
C LEU A 126 19.01 -16.26 -12.38
N ASP A 127 18.24 -17.05 -13.14
CA ASP A 127 18.73 -17.77 -14.33
C ASP A 127 19.09 -16.83 -15.49
N ARG A 128 18.65 -15.55 -15.45
CA ARG A 128 18.90 -14.53 -16.49
C ARG A 128 20.07 -13.61 -16.17
N VAL A 129 20.72 -13.80 -15.02
CA VAL A 129 21.87 -13.00 -14.56
C VAL A 129 23.18 -13.83 -14.68
N ARG A 130 23.11 -15.02 -15.28
CA ARG A 130 24.26 -15.83 -15.69
C ARG A 130 24.62 -15.52 -17.12
#